data_AF-A0A2D6EY78-F1
#
_entry.id   AF-A0A2D6EY78-F1
#
_cell.length_a   1.000
_cell.length_b   1.000
_cell.length_c   1.000
_cell.angle_alpha   90.00
_cell.angle_beta   90.00
_cell.angle_gamma   90.00
#
_symmetry.space_group_name_H-M   'P 1'
#
loop_
_entity.id
_entity.type
_entity.pdbx_description
1 polymer ?
#
loop_
_entity_poly.entity_id
_entity_poly.type
_entity_poly.pdbx_seq_one_letter_code
_entity_poly.pdbx_strand_id
1 'polypeptide(L)' 'MKACHKCGKGNLEAKEIDYEYGERSLGRFPAEVCTSCGEAFFSSNTSEKIEQAAKKAGVWGKIPVQH' A
#
# COMPACT_ATOMS: atom_id res chain seq x y z
N MET A 1 13.38 13.06 -6.69
CA MET A 1 13.58 11.88 -5.82
C MET A 1 12.94 12.17 -4.47
N LYS A 2 11.86 11.45 -4.10
CA LYS A 2 11.30 11.56 -2.76
C LYS A 2 12.02 10.57 -1.85
N ALA A 3 12.49 11.04 -0.69
CA ALA A 3 13.10 10.18 0.32
C ALA A 3 12.01 9.40 1.07
N CYS A 4 12.33 8.18 1.49
CA CYS A 4 11.42 7.38 2.30
C CYS A 4 11.31 7.95 3.73
N HIS A 5 10.11 8.37 4.13
CA HIS A 5 9.85 8.91 5.46
C HIS A 5 9.93 7.85 6.57
N LYS A 6 9.84 6.56 6.24
CA LYS A 6 9.92 5.45 7.20
C LYS A 6 11.37 5.13 7.61
N CYS A 7 12.26 4.95 6.63
CA CYS A 7 13.62 4.49 6.88
C CYS A 7 14.69 5.57 6.71
N GLY A 8 14.39 6.68 6.01
CA GLY A 8 15.32 7.77 5.73
C GLY A 8 16.50 7.41 4.81
N LYS A 9 16.62 6.16 4.36
CA LYS A 9 17.79 5.63 3.64
C LYS A 9 17.54 5.40 2.16
N GLY A 10 16.30 5.13 1.76
CA GLY A 10 15.94 4.81 0.38
C GLY A 10 15.17 5.91 -0.33
N ASN A 11 15.07 5.77 -1.65
CA ASN A 11 14.22 6.60 -2.49
C ASN A 11 12.88 5.91 -2.75
N LEU A 12 11.85 6.70 -2.96
CA LEU A 12 10.53 6.25 -3.37
C LEU A 12 10.45 6.22 -4.90
N GLU A 13 10.06 5.07 -5.44
CA GLU A 13 9.82 4.86 -6.86
C GLU A 13 8.34 4.52 -7.11
N ALA A 14 7.75 5.13 -8.13
CA ALA A 14 6.39 4.82 -8.54
C ALA A 14 6.34 3.42 -9.17
N LYS A 15 5.53 2.53 -8.59
CA LYS A 15 5.31 1.15 -9.02
C LYS A 15 3.84 0.80 -8.89
N GLU A 16 3.37 -0.09 -9.76
CA GLU A 16 2.10 -0.76 -9.56
C GLU A 16 2.37 -2.04 -8.77
N ILE A 17 1.74 -2.18 -7.61
CA ILE A 17 1.92 -3.34 -6.72
C ILE A 17 0.59 -4.00 -6.41
N ASP A 18 0.62 -5.30 -6.20
CA ASP A 18 -0.55 -6.04 -5.73
C ASP A 18 -0.76 -5.77 -4.24
N TYR A 19 -1.95 -5.34 -3.87
CA TYR A 19 -2.32 -5.16 -2.47
C TYR A 19 -2.99 -6.44 -1.98
N GLU A 20 -2.26 -7.21 -1.19
CA GLU A 20 -2.71 -8.50 -0.68
C GLU A 20 -3.15 -8.39 0.78
N TYR A 21 -4.23 -9.06 1.13
CA TYR A 21 -4.68 -9.23 2.51
C TYR A 21 -4.74 -10.71 2.85
N GLY A 22 -3.75 -11.19 3.61
CA GLY A 22 -3.54 -12.62 3.84
C GLY A 22 -3.24 -13.33 2.51
N GLU A 23 -4.05 -14.32 2.16
CA GLU A 23 -3.93 -15.07 0.90
C GLU A 23 -4.77 -14.47 -0.24
N ARG A 24 -5.38 -13.29 -0.04
CA ARG A 24 -6.32 -12.69 -0.99
C ARG A 24 -5.77 -11.40 -1.59
N SER A 25 -5.55 -11.40 -2.90
CA SER A 25 -5.31 -10.19 -3.67
C SER A 25 -6.57 -9.30 -3.68
N LEU A 26 -6.40 -8.03 -3.31
CA LEU A 26 -7.41 -6.98 -3.44
C LEU A 26 -7.29 -6.21 -4.76
N GLY A 27 -6.26 -6.54 -5.56
CA GLY A 27 -5.96 -5.93 -6.85
C GLY A 27 -4.66 -5.13 -6.85
N ARG A 28 -4.32 -4.63 -8.04
CA ARG A 28 -3.11 -3.85 -8.28
C ARG A 28 -3.37 -2.35 -8.19
N PHE A 29 -2.50 -1.65 -7.47
CA PHE A 29 -2.66 -0.24 -7.18
C PHE A 29 -1.34 0.52 -7.36
N PRO A 30 -1.39 1.79 -7.82
CA PRO A 30 -0.20 2.62 -7.91
C PRO A 30 0.28 3.03 -6.51
N ALA A 31 1.55 2.75 -6.22
CA ALA A 31 2.22 3.06 -4.97
C ALA A 31 3.61 3.65 -5.21
N GLU A 32 4.08 4.43 -4.24
CA GLU A 32 5.47 4.84 -4.14
C GLU A 32 6.20 3.84 -3.23
N VAL A 33 7.06 2.99 -3.78
CA VAL A 33 7.74 1.92 -3.05
C VAL A 33 9.18 2.32 -2.75
N CYS A 34 9.59 2.15 -1.49
CA CYS A 34 10.96 2.40 -1.08
C CYS A 34 11.93 1.35 -1.63
N THR A 35 12.98 1.78 -2.32
CA THR A 35 14.03 0.91 -2.87
C THR A 35 14.91 0.24 -1.81
N SER A 36 14.89 0.73 -0.56
CA SER A 36 15.75 0.22 0.51
C SER A 36 15.01 -0.66 1.51
N CYS A 37 13.82 -0.25 1.96
CA CYS A 37 13.07 -0.99 2.99
C CYS A 37 11.78 -1.65 2.48
N GLY A 38 11.41 -1.44 1.21
CA GLY A 38 10.21 -2.04 0.62
C GLY A 38 8.88 -1.40 1.06
N GLU A 39 8.91 -0.37 1.89
CA GLU A 39 7.69 0.32 2.36
C GLU A 39 6.93 0.95 1.20
N ALA A 40 5.62 0.69 1.13
CA ALA A 40 4.75 1.19 0.07
C ALA A 40 3.86 2.33 0.57
N PHE A 41 3.91 3.46 -0.12
CA PHE A 41 3.11 4.64 0.17
C PHE A 41 2.03 4.81 -0.89
N PHE A 42 0.78 4.92 -0.46
CA PHE A 42 -0.38 5.10 -1.34
C PHE A 42 -0.93 6.51 -1.19
N SER A 43 -1.24 7.16 -2.32
CA SER A 43 -1.96 8.44 -2.32
C SER A 43 -3.37 8.26 -1.75
N SER A 44 -3.95 9.34 -1.23
CA SER A 44 -5.31 9.33 -0.65
C SER A 44 -6.35 8.68 -1.57
N ASN A 45 -6.35 9.04 -2.86
CA ASN A 45 -7.26 8.45 -3.85
C ASN A 45 -7.05 6.94 -4.03
N THR A 46 -5.80 6.48 -3.95
CA THR A 46 -5.49 5.05 -4.06
C THR A 46 -5.92 4.31 -2.80
N SER A 47 -5.69 4.89 -1.62
CA SER A 47 -6.13 4.35 -0.34
C SER A 47 -7.66 4.18 -0.30
N GLU A 48 -8.42 5.15 -0.82
CA GLU A 48 -9.88 5.03 -0.95
C GLU A 48 -10.29 3.87 -1.87
N LYS A 49 -9.57 3.64 -2.97
CA LYS A 49 -9.83 2.50 -3.87
C LYS A 49 -9.51 1.16 -3.22
N ILE A 50 -8.40 1.07 -2.50
CA ILE A 50 -8.01 -0.12 -1.73
C ILE A 50 -9.06 -0.40 -0.65
N GLU A 51 -9.52 0.63 0.06
CA GLU A 51 -10.60 0.52 1.03
C GLU A 51 -11.89 -0.04 0.40
N GLN A 52 -12.30 0.51 -0.74
CA GLN A 52 -13.47 -0.01 -1.45
C GLN A 52 -13.28 -1.46 -1.92
N ALA A 53 -12.09 -1.82 -2.39
CA ALA A 53 -11.76 -3.20 -2.78
C ALA A 53 -11.81 -4.15 -1.58
N ALA A 54 -11.23 -3.76 -0.45
CA ALA A 54 -11.29 -4.48 0.81
C ALA A 54 -12.73 -4.65 1.33
N LYS A 55 -13.58 -3.61 1.21
CA LYS A 55 -15.00 -3.65 1.56
C LYS A 55 -15.75 -4.66 0.67
N LYS A 56 -15.53 -4.59 -0.65
CA LYS A 56 -16.10 -5.54 -1.62
C LYS A 56 -15.66 -6.98 -1.39
N ALA A 57 -14.41 -7.18 -0.96
CA ALA A 57 -13.86 -8.48 -0.62
C ALA A 57 -14.29 -8.99 0.78
N GLY A 58 -14.98 -8.17 1.58
CA GLY A 58 -15.44 -8.53 2.92
C GLY A 58 -14.33 -8.61 3.97
N VAL A 59 -13.16 -8.03 3.69
CA VAL A 59 -12.00 -8.04 4.60
C VAL A 59 -11.79 -6.69 5.31
N TRP A 60 -12.55 -5.67 4.93
CA TRP A 60 -12.52 -4.35 5.56
C TRP A 60 -12.85 -4.42 7.05
N GLY A 61 -12.09 -3.71 7.88
CA GLY A 61 -12.24 -3.70 9.34
C GLY A 61 -11.67 -4.92 10.07
N LYS A 62 -11.24 -5.97 9.34
CA LYS A 62 -10.38 -7.03 9.89
C LYS A 62 -8.90 -6.72 9.69
N ILE A 63 -8.58 -5.74 8.84
CA ILE A 63 -7.23 -5.25 8.62
C ILE A 63 -6.71 -4.75 9.96
N PRO A 64 -5.69 -5.39 10.56
CA PRO A 64 -5.12 -4.89 11.79
C PRO A 64 -4.56 -3.50 11.49
N VAL A 65 -5.25 -2.47 11.98
CA VAL A 65 -4.64 -1.16 12.13
C VAL A 65 -3.47 -1.38 13.08
N GLN A 66 -2.25 -1.37 12.56
CA GLN A 66 -1.06 -1.38 13.40
C GLN A 66 -1.09 -0.08 14.22
N HIS A 67 -1.64 -0.17 15.43
CA HIS A 67 -1.47 0.80 16.51
C HIS A 67 -0.22 0.44 17.30
#